data_AF-A0A0A9VUX3-F1
#
_entry.id   AF-A0A0A9VUX3-F1
#
_cell.length_a   1.000
_cell.length_b   1.000
_cell.length_c   1.000
_cell.angle_alpha   90.00
_cell.angle_beta   90.00
_cell.angle_gamma   90.00
#
_symmetry.space_group_name_H-M   'P 1'
#
loop_
_entity.id
_entity.type
_entity.pdbx_description
1 polymer ?
#
loop_
_entity_poly.entity_id
_entity_poly.type
_entity_poly.pdbx_seq_one_letter_code
_entity_poly.pdbx_strand_id
1 'polypeptide(L)'
;QDSYVVAGNVIGEIGAVSGRRYDMSVVCETSVQLYFIPWSVLKSIIHESESAIEIQNSIWKCIGVRLGVVLTHSKAPFSDWPKEKLMAHLESGWVPPLQQIKCLNITDDVADIILIEGVCKDSTSNVIYYG
;
A
#
# COMPACT_ATOMS: atom_id res chain seq x y z
N GLN A 1 17.59 7.06 6.43
CA GLN A 1 16.94 8.36 6.70
C GLN A 1 15.91 8.08 7.76
N ASP A 2 16.02 8.73 8.92
CA ASP A 2 15.15 8.44 10.05
C ASP A 2 13.76 9.03 9.77
N SER A 3 12.73 8.21 9.89
CA SER A 3 11.34 8.60 9.65
C SER A 3 10.64 8.70 11.00
N TYR A 4 10.06 9.87 11.27
CA TYR A 4 9.35 10.14 12.52
C TYR A 4 7.87 9.75 12.38
N VAL A 5 7.37 8.97 13.33
CA VAL A 5 5.96 8.63 13.44
C VAL A 5 5.34 9.48 14.54
N VAL A 6 4.32 10.27 14.20
CA VAL A 6 3.59 11.13 15.13
C VAL A 6 2.24 10.54 15.51
N ALA A 7 1.58 11.12 16.51
CA ALA A 7 0.25 10.71 16.95
C ALA A 7 -0.76 10.65 15.80
N GLY A 8 -1.65 9.65 15.85
CA GLY A 8 -2.67 9.40 14.82
C GLY A 8 -2.21 8.51 13.65
N ASN A 9 -0.92 8.16 13.58
CA ASN A 9 -0.43 7.21 12.60
C ASN A 9 -0.56 5.76 13.07
N VAL A 10 -0.76 4.87 12.11
CA VAL A 10 -0.76 3.42 12.30
C VAL A 10 0.61 2.87 11.93
N ILE A 11 1.04 1.86 12.68
CA ILE A 11 2.26 1.09 12.41
C ILE A 11 1.84 -0.38 12.35
N GLY A 12 2.35 -1.11 11.36
CA GLY A 12 2.18 -2.56 11.30
C GLY A 12 1.22 -3.05 10.21
N GLU A 13 0.67 -2.15 9.40
CA GLU A 13 -0.37 -2.46 8.42
C GLU A 13 0.10 -3.34 7.24
N ILE A 14 1.32 -3.15 6.75
CA ILE A 14 1.89 -3.97 5.66
C ILE A 14 2.12 -5.39 6.16
N GLY A 15 2.67 -5.55 7.37
CA GLY A 15 2.83 -6.85 8.01
C GLY A 15 1.49 -7.50 8.32
N ALA A 16 0.49 -6.70 8.69
CA ALA A 16 -0.85 -7.21 8.96
C ALA A 16 -1.49 -7.83 7.71
N VAL A 17 -1.35 -7.20 6.54
CA VAL A 17 -1.93 -7.69 5.29
C VAL A 17 -1.08 -8.75 4.60
N SER A 18 0.26 -8.62 4.62
CA SER A 18 1.16 -9.59 3.98
C SER A 18 1.41 -10.84 4.83
N GLY A 19 1.13 -10.80 6.14
CA GLY A 19 1.50 -11.86 7.09
C GLY A 19 3.01 -11.98 7.34
N ARG A 20 3.82 -11.07 6.77
CA ARG A 20 5.27 -11.06 6.92
C ARG A 20 5.68 -10.27 8.15
N ARG A 21 6.80 -10.68 8.77
CA ARG A 21 7.42 -9.89 9.84
C ARG A 21 8.01 -8.62 9.25
N TYR A 22 7.90 -7.51 9.99
CA TYR A 22 8.54 -6.27 9.62
C TYR A 22 10.06 -6.36 9.76
N ASP A 23 10.75 -5.71 8.83
CA ASP A 23 12.19 -5.44 8.89
C ASP A 23 12.43 -3.98 9.32
N MET A 24 11.83 -3.59 10.45
CA MET A 24 12.08 -2.27 11.04
C MET A 24 12.00 -2.32 12.56
N SER A 25 12.78 -1.46 13.21
CA SER A 25 12.72 -1.24 14.65
C SER A 25 12.12 0.13 14.91
N VAL A 26 11.08 0.19 15.73
CA VAL A 26 10.46 1.44 16.16
C VAL A 26 10.86 1.70 17.61
N VAL A 27 11.48 2.84 17.85
CA VAL A 27 11.93 3.26 19.18
C VAL A 27 11.16 4.49 19.60
N CYS A 28 10.75 4.54 20.86
CA CYS A 28 10.05 5.69 21.41
C CYS A 28 11.07 6.76 21.83
N GLU A 29 11.11 7.89 21.14
CA GLU A 29 11.95 9.04 21.55
C GLU A 29 11.34 9.80 22.74
N THR A 30 10.03 9.72 22.90
CA THR A 30 9.26 10.35 23.98
C THR A 30 8.32 9.33 24.63
N SER A 31 7.67 9.72 25.73
CA SER A 31 6.59 8.93 26.29
C SER A 31 5.40 8.93 25.32
N VAL A 32 5.08 7.75 24.78
CA VAL A 32 3.97 7.55 23.84
C VAL A 32 2.92 6.61 24.43
N GLN A 33 1.69 6.77 23.96
CA GLN A 33 0.59 5.84 24.23
C GLN A 33 0.14 5.23 22.91
N LEU A 34 -0.08 3.92 22.90
CA LEU A 34 -0.38 3.14 21.70
C LEU A 34 -1.62 2.29 21.93
N TYR A 35 -2.45 2.14 20.90
CA TYR A 35 -3.49 1.12 20.85
C TYR A 35 -2.92 -0.10 20.14
N PHE A 36 -2.83 -1.22 20.85
CA PHE A 36 -2.29 -2.46 20.33
C PHE A 36 -3.41 -3.45 20.03
N ILE A 37 -3.48 -3.91 18.79
CA ILE A 37 -4.38 -4.99 18.37
C ILE A 37 -3.54 -6.26 18.22
N PRO A 38 -3.82 -7.33 18.99
CA PRO A 38 -3.07 -8.58 18.89
C PRO A 38 -3.14 -9.21 17.50
N TRP A 39 -2.05 -9.83 17.06
CA TRP A 39 -1.99 -10.53 15.78
C TRP A 39 -3.06 -11.62 15.65
N SER A 40 -3.39 -12.34 16.72
CA SER A 40 -4.43 -13.36 16.69
C SER A 40 -5.80 -12.81 16.26
N VAL A 41 -6.12 -11.58 16.68
CA VAL A 41 -7.36 -10.88 16.31
C VAL A 41 -7.26 -10.31 14.90
N LEU A 42 -6.13 -9.69 14.56
CA LEU A 42 -5.93 -9.17 13.19
C LEU A 42 -5.98 -10.31 12.16
N LYS A 43 -5.38 -11.46 12.46
CA LYS A 43 -5.36 -12.62 11.57
C LYS A 43 -6.77 -13.16 11.33
N SER A 44 -7.57 -13.30 12.39
CA SER A 44 -8.94 -13.82 12.23
C SER A 44 -9.82 -12.92 11.37
N ILE A 45 -9.58 -11.61 11.40
CA ILE A 45 -10.33 -10.62 10.61
C ILE A 45 -9.77 -10.46 9.19
N ILE A 46 -8.47 -10.23 9.06
CA ILE A 46 -7.82 -9.85 7.79
C ILE A 46 -7.56 -11.08 6.91
N HIS A 47 -7.41 -12.28 7.48
CA HIS A 47 -7.02 -13.49 6.72
C HIS A 47 -8.04 -14.61 6.75
N GLU A 48 -8.84 -14.72 7.82
CA GLU A 48 -9.71 -15.89 8.05
C GLU A 48 -11.20 -15.57 7.94
N SER A 49 -11.59 -14.29 7.86
CA SER A 49 -12.99 -13.89 7.76
C SER A 49 -13.53 -14.02 6.33
N GLU A 50 -14.86 -14.11 6.18
CA GLU A 50 -15.52 -14.11 4.88
C GLU A 50 -15.25 -12.83 4.07
N SER A 51 -15.01 -11.71 4.76
CA SER A 51 -14.71 -10.40 4.14
C SER A 51 -13.21 -10.10 4.06
N ALA A 52 -12.35 -11.11 4.23
CA ALA A 52 -10.91 -10.94 4.27
C ALA A 52 -10.37 -10.23 3.01
N ILE A 53 -10.86 -10.60 1.83
CA ILE A 53 -10.40 -10.03 0.55
C ILE A 53 -10.73 -8.54 0.47
N GLU A 54 -11.95 -8.14 0.81
CA GLU A 54 -12.41 -6.74 0.78
C GLU A 54 -11.65 -5.89 1.80
N ILE A 55 -11.42 -6.43 2.99
CA ILE A 55 -10.64 -5.78 4.04
C ILE A 55 -9.19 -5.60 3.59
N GLN A 56 -8.55 -6.65 3.08
CA GLN A 56 -7.18 -6.59 2.57
C GLN A 56 -7.05 -5.57 1.43
N ASN A 57 -7.98 -5.58 0.47
CA ASN A 57 -7.97 -4.62 -0.65
C ASN A 57 -8.14 -3.17 -0.15
N SER A 58 -8.97 -2.96 0.86
CA SER A 58 -9.16 -1.64 1.48
C SER A 58 -7.89 -1.16 2.18
N ILE A 59 -7.21 -2.03 2.92
CA ILE A 59 -5.93 -1.70 3.55
C ILE A 59 -4.85 -1.46 2.49
N TRP A 60 -4.78 -2.29 1.45
CA TRP A 60 -3.88 -2.09 0.32
C TRP A 60 -4.12 -0.77 -0.40
N LYS A 61 -5.37 -0.35 -0.56
CA LYS A 61 -5.71 0.96 -1.12
C LYS A 61 -5.14 2.09 -0.25
N CYS A 62 -5.33 2.02 1.06
CA CYS A 62 -4.76 3.01 1.99
C CYS A 62 -3.23 3.03 1.98
N ILE A 63 -2.58 1.88 1.89
CA ILE A 63 -1.11 1.77 1.73
C ILE A 63 -0.68 2.35 0.39
N GLY A 64 -1.34 1.95 -0.70
CA GLY A 64 -1.05 2.36 -2.07
C GLY A 64 -1.17 3.85 -2.30
N VAL A 65 -2.20 4.50 -1.74
CA VAL A 65 -2.31 5.97 -1.81
C VAL A 65 -1.15 6.64 -1.08
N ARG A 66 -0.85 6.23 0.17
CA ARG A 66 0.24 6.83 0.96
C ARG A 66 1.61 6.66 0.30
N LEU A 67 1.94 5.45 -0.16
CA LEU A 67 3.19 5.18 -0.86
C LEU A 67 3.23 5.84 -2.24
N GLY A 68 2.11 5.79 -2.97
CA GLY A 68 1.97 6.40 -4.28
C GLY A 68 2.31 7.88 -4.25
N VAL A 69 1.76 8.64 -3.30
CA VAL A 69 2.11 10.06 -3.11
C VAL A 69 3.61 10.26 -2.96
N VAL A 70 4.28 9.44 -2.15
CA VAL A 70 5.73 9.56 -1.93
C VAL A 70 6.53 9.21 -3.19
N LEU A 71 6.12 8.17 -3.91
CA LEU A 71 6.84 7.63 -5.07
C LEU A 71 6.64 8.44 -6.35
N THR A 72 5.49 9.09 -6.52
CA THR A 72 5.13 9.80 -7.76
C THR A 72 5.34 11.30 -7.67
N HIS A 73 5.38 11.91 -6.48
CA HIS A 73 5.54 13.36 -6.33
C HIS A 73 6.82 13.92 -6.97
N SER A 74 7.86 13.11 -7.21
CA SER A 74 9.07 13.56 -7.91
C SER A 74 9.10 13.23 -9.40
N LYS A 75 8.03 12.64 -9.96
CA LYS A 75 7.99 12.13 -11.34
C LYS A 75 6.93 12.89 -12.13
N ALA A 76 7.27 13.26 -13.37
CA ALA A 76 6.28 13.80 -14.30
C ALA A 76 5.18 12.75 -14.59
N PRO A 77 3.90 13.15 -14.74
CA PRO A 77 3.38 14.52 -14.71
C PRO A 77 3.00 15.05 -13.31
N PHE A 78 3.26 14.29 -12.26
CA PHE A 78 2.80 14.59 -10.89
C PHE A 78 3.69 15.56 -10.12
N SER A 79 4.86 15.89 -10.64
CA SER A 79 5.84 16.76 -9.97
C SER A 79 5.29 18.14 -9.60
N ASP A 80 4.37 18.66 -10.40
CA ASP A 80 3.79 19.99 -10.24
C ASP A 80 2.44 19.95 -9.50
N TRP A 81 1.99 18.77 -9.09
CA TRP A 81 0.70 18.60 -8.44
C TRP A 81 0.83 18.88 -6.95
N PRO A 82 -0.09 19.68 -6.36
CA PRO A 82 -0.24 19.75 -4.91
C PRO A 82 -0.49 18.35 -4.34
N LYS A 83 0.04 18.09 -3.14
CA LYS A 83 -0.07 16.78 -2.47
C LYS A 83 -1.52 16.35 -2.33
N GLU A 84 -2.43 17.28 -2.04
CA GLU A 84 -3.86 17.04 -1.88
C GLU A 84 -4.51 16.59 -3.19
N LYS A 85 -4.13 17.21 -4.31
CA LYS A 85 -4.62 16.83 -5.65
C LYS A 85 -4.13 15.44 -6.02
N LEU A 86 -2.86 15.14 -5.73
CA LEU A 86 -2.28 13.82 -5.97
C LEU A 86 -2.94 12.74 -5.11
N MET A 87 -3.19 13.03 -3.83
CA MET A 87 -3.95 12.14 -2.94
C MET A 87 -5.35 11.85 -3.50
N ALA A 88 -6.10 12.88 -3.88
CA ALA A 88 -7.45 12.72 -4.43
C ALA A 88 -7.46 11.90 -5.74
N HIS A 89 -6.45 12.07 -6.60
CA HIS A 89 -6.27 11.27 -7.82
C HIS A 89 -6.03 9.80 -7.51
N LEU A 90 -5.10 9.51 -6.60
CA LEU A 90 -4.77 8.14 -6.21
C LEU A 90 -5.93 7.46 -5.45
N GLU A 91 -6.71 8.22 -4.68
CA GLU A 91 -7.91 7.73 -3.99
C GLU A 91 -9.02 7.29 -4.94
N SER A 92 -9.09 7.88 -6.15
CA SER A 92 -9.99 7.43 -7.22
C SER A 92 -9.58 6.07 -7.81
N GLY A 93 -8.33 5.65 -7.56
CA GLY A 93 -7.78 4.39 -8.02
C GLY A 93 -8.48 3.16 -7.43
N TRP A 94 -8.37 2.06 -8.15
CA TRP A 94 -8.90 0.76 -7.76
C TRP A 94 -7.78 -0.24 -7.50
N VAL A 95 -7.92 -1.05 -6.45
CA VAL A 95 -6.97 -2.10 -6.08
C VAL A 95 -7.64 -3.45 -6.28
N PRO A 96 -7.32 -4.17 -7.39
CA PRO A 96 -7.86 -5.50 -7.62
C PRO A 96 -7.16 -6.55 -6.72
N PRO A 97 -7.87 -7.60 -6.28
CA PRO A 97 -7.23 -8.76 -5.66
C PRO A 97 -6.48 -9.56 -6.74
N LEU A 98 -5.14 -9.62 -6.64
CA LEU A 98 -4.29 -10.27 -7.65
C LEU A 98 -3.82 -11.68 -7.27
N GLN A 99 -4.21 -12.24 -6.13
CA GLN A 99 -3.68 -13.51 -5.59
C GLN A 99 -3.78 -14.71 -6.55
N GLN A 100 -4.76 -14.69 -7.47
CA GLN A 100 -4.98 -15.76 -8.45
C GLN A 100 -4.84 -15.29 -9.91
N ILE A 101 -4.43 -14.03 -10.11
CA ILE A 101 -4.33 -13.41 -11.43
C ILE A 101 -2.86 -13.41 -11.87
N LYS A 102 -2.58 -14.06 -13.01
CA LYS A 102 -1.23 -14.13 -13.59
C LYS A 102 -0.95 -13.03 -14.63
N CYS A 103 -2.01 -12.58 -15.30
CA CYS A 103 -1.94 -11.54 -16.32
C CYS A 103 -3.12 -10.59 -16.12
N LEU A 104 -2.85 -9.30 -16.15
CA LEU A 104 -3.87 -8.25 -16.16
C LEU A 104 -3.80 -7.56 -17.52
N ASN A 105 -4.91 -7.57 -18.26
CA ASN A 105 -5.02 -6.78 -19.48
C ASN A 105 -5.42 -5.37 -19.09
N ILE A 106 -4.57 -4.41 -19.42
CA ILE A 106 -4.78 -3.01 -19.10
C ILE A 106 -5.28 -2.33 -20.37
N THR A 107 -6.47 -1.71 -20.27
CA THR A 107 -7.08 -0.97 -21.37
C THR A 107 -6.57 0.47 -21.38
N ASP A 108 -6.81 1.17 -22.49
CA ASP A 108 -6.46 2.58 -22.66
C ASP A 108 -7.20 3.52 -21.67
N ASP A 109 -8.18 3.00 -20.93
CA ASP A 109 -8.90 3.74 -19.88
C ASP A 109 -8.09 3.91 -18.59
N VAL A 110 -7.03 3.11 -18.41
CA VAL A 110 -6.17 3.17 -17.23
C VAL A 110 -5.02 4.15 -17.48
N ALA A 111 -5.10 5.31 -16.85
CA ALA A 111 -4.07 6.34 -16.96
C ALA A 111 -2.75 5.94 -16.31
N ASP A 112 -2.82 5.33 -15.11
CA ASP A 112 -1.66 5.09 -14.26
C ASP A 112 -1.72 3.70 -13.59
N ILE A 113 -0.56 3.06 -13.44
CA ILE A 113 -0.42 1.77 -12.77
C ILE A 113 0.68 1.90 -11.72
N ILE A 114 0.37 1.51 -10.49
CA ILE A 114 1.33 1.51 -9.38
C ILE A 114 1.42 0.09 -8.84
N LEU A 115 2.62 -0.50 -8.94
CA LEU A 115 2.93 -1.76 -8.26
C LEU A 115 3.31 -1.43 -6.81
N ILE A 116 2.53 -1.95 -5.85
CA ILE A 116 2.73 -1.71 -4.42
C ILE A 116 3.63 -2.77 -3.80
N GLU A 117 3.36 -4.05 -4.08
CA GLU A 117 4.09 -5.18 -3.54
C GLU A 117 4.18 -6.28 -4.60
N GLY A 118 5.36 -6.89 -4.74
CA GLY A 118 5.56 -8.09 -5.55
C GLY A 118 6.36 -7.83 -6.82
N VAL A 119 6.12 -8.63 -7.85
CA VAL A 119 6.87 -8.56 -9.11
C VAL A 119 5.90 -8.59 -10.28
N CYS A 120 6.05 -7.64 -11.19
CA CYS A 120 5.27 -7.58 -12.44
C CYS A 120 6.22 -7.53 -13.62
N LYS A 121 5.85 -8.16 -14.74
CA LYS A 121 6.57 -8.06 -16.00
C LYS A 121 5.64 -7.45 -17.04
N ASP A 122 6.09 -6.37 -17.66
CA ASP A 122 5.41 -5.84 -18.84
C ASP A 122 5.65 -6.81 -20.01
N SER A 123 4.56 -7.31 -20.59
CA SER A 123 4.59 -8.26 -21.71
C SER A 123 5.15 -7.63 -22.99
N THR A 124 5.02 -6.31 -23.16
CA THR A 124 5.44 -5.59 -24.37
C THR A 124 6.92 -5.23 -24.30
N SER A 125 7.35 -4.54 -23.25
CA SER A 125 8.76 -4.12 -23.09
C SER A 125 9.67 -5.20 -22.52
N ASN A 126 9.11 -6.29 -21.97
CA ASN A 126 9.81 -7.32 -21.18
C ASN A 126 10.52 -6.79 -19.92
N VAL A 127 10.26 -5.54 -19.51
CA VAL A 127 10.80 -4.97 -18.28
C VAL A 127 10.13 -5.60 -17.07
N ILE A 128 10.94 -5.94 -16.07
CA ILE A 128 10.48 -6.47 -14.78
C ILE A 128 10.51 -5.35 -13.75
N TYR A 129 9.39 -5.16 -13.07
CA TYR A 129 9.21 -4.21 -11.98
C TYR A 129 9.12 -4.96 -10.65
N TYR A 130 9.74 -4.40 -9.62
CA TYR A 130 9.76 -4.93 -8.27
C TYR A 130 9.15 -3.88 -7.33
N GLY A 131 8.19 -4.31 -6.51
CA GLY A 131 7.55 -3.52 -5.45
C GLY A 131 7.89 -4.07 -4.07
#